data_AF-A0AA48L3H8-F1
#
_entry.id   AF-A0AA48L3H8-F1
#
_cell.length_a   1.000
_cell.length_b   1.000
_cell.length_c   1.000
_cell.angle_alpha   90.00
_cell.angle_beta   90.00
_cell.angle_gamma   90.00
#
_symmetry.space_group_name_H-M   'P 1'
#
loop_
_entity.id
_entity.type
_entity.pdbx_description
1 polymer ?
#
loop_
_entity_poly.entity_id
_entity_poly.type
_entity_poly.pdbx_seq_one_letter_code
_entity_poly.pdbx_strand_id
1 'polypeptide(L)'
;MVKNGSQFHMAMDVKDTKTPWADVTDKILSYDPDTKNVTKLQVYAPGWKQGHGTYAHNYWEEILVVSGKIYDHTIERWVGPGEYACRPPGQKHGPFECGPDEGAVVLLVNTSSWPKE
;
A
#
# COMPACT_ATOMS: atom_id res chain seq x y z
N MET A 1 12.89 0.90 -13.34
CA MET A 1 13.64 -0.14 -14.07
C MET A 1 14.92 -0.43 -13.29
N VAL A 2 14.90 -1.43 -12.41
CA VAL A 2 16.11 -1.83 -11.65
C VAL A 2 17.12 -2.37 -12.67
N LYS A 3 18.24 -1.65 -12.84
CA LYS A 3 19.35 -2.06 -13.70
C LYS A 3 20.14 -3.18 -13.01
N ASN A 4 20.51 -4.18 -13.81
CA ASN A 4 21.46 -5.27 -13.56
C ASN A 4 22.43 -5.06 -12.39
N GLY A 5 22.31 -5.93 -11.38
CA GLY A 5 23.27 -6.10 -10.28
C GLY A 5 22.57 -6.53 -8.99
N SER A 6 22.43 -7.84 -8.78
CA SER A 6 21.66 -8.54 -7.72
C SER A 6 20.12 -8.50 -7.85
N GLN A 7 19.48 -9.68 -7.82
CA GLN A 7 18.01 -9.84 -7.85
C GLN A 7 17.33 -9.36 -6.54
N PHE A 8 18.11 -9.16 -5.47
CA PHE A 8 17.63 -8.81 -4.15
C PHE A 8 18.29 -7.52 -3.69
N HIS A 9 17.47 -6.59 -3.21
CA HIS A 9 17.90 -5.38 -2.52
C HIS A 9 16.98 -5.17 -1.33
N MET A 10 17.43 -4.40 -0.34
CA MET A 10 16.58 -4.03 0.78
C MET A 10 15.46 -3.12 0.26
N ALA A 11 14.20 -3.58 0.38
CA ALA A 11 13.04 -2.83 -0.09
C ALA A 11 12.93 -1.44 0.59
N MET A 12 13.42 -1.33 1.83
CA MET A 12 13.43 -0.08 2.58
C MET A 12 14.49 0.93 2.09
N ASP A 13 15.53 0.48 1.39
CA ASP A 13 16.57 1.35 0.81
C ASP A 13 16.10 1.99 -0.50
N VAL A 14 14.97 1.54 -1.06
CA VAL A 14 14.33 2.18 -2.22
C VAL A 14 13.89 3.58 -1.83
N LYS A 15 14.22 4.56 -2.69
CA LYS A 15 13.92 5.97 -2.47
C LYS A 15 12.41 6.19 -2.33
N ASP A 16 12.05 7.03 -1.36
CA ASP A 16 10.67 7.49 -1.20
C ASP A 16 10.19 8.36 -2.36
N THR A 17 8.96 8.10 -2.75
CA THR A 17 8.17 8.91 -3.68
C THR A 17 7.01 9.53 -2.92
N LYS A 18 6.64 10.76 -3.30
CA LYS A 18 5.56 11.49 -2.65
C LYS A 18 4.22 10.87 -3.00
N THR A 19 3.32 10.81 -2.02
CA THR A 19 1.90 10.52 -2.24
C THR A 19 1.08 11.81 -2.11
N PRO A 20 -0.22 11.80 -2.47
CA PRO A 20 -1.12 12.91 -2.17
C PRO A 20 -1.38 13.12 -0.68
N TRP A 21 -1.04 12.16 0.19
CA TRP A 21 -1.25 12.25 1.63
C TRP A 21 0.01 12.76 2.33
N ALA A 22 -0.16 13.72 3.23
CA ALA A 22 0.90 14.12 4.15
C ALA A 22 1.33 12.91 5.00
N ASP A 23 2.63 12.82 5.28
CA ASP A 23 3.23 11.79 6.13
C ASP A 23 3.04 10.33 5.65
N VAL A 24 2.78 10.17 4.35
CA VAL A 24 2.78 8.87 3.65
C VAL A 24 3.69 8.93 2.44
N THR A 25 4.59 7.96 2.32
CA THR A 25 5.47 7.80 1.15
C THR A 25 5.28 6.44 0.48
N ASP A 26 5.59 6.39 -0.81
CA ASP A 26 5.62 5.14 -1.58
C ASP A 26 7.08 4.81 -1.95
N LYS A 27 7.50 3.56 -1.75
CA LYS A 27 8.75 3.00 -2.30
C LYS A 27 8.40 2.07 -3.45
N ILE A 28 8.61 2.52 -4.69
CA ILE A 28 8.25 1.77 -5.90
C ILE A 28 9.27 0.66 -6.17
N LEU A 29 8.88 -0.59 -5.90
CA LEU A 29 9.76 -1.77 -6.02
C LEU A 29 9.77 -2.30 -7.46
N SER A 30 8.61 -2.33 -8.10
CA SER A 30 8.44 -2.72 -9.51
C SER A 30 7.36 -1.88 -10.16
N TYR A 31 7.54 -1.57 -11.43
CA TYR A 31 6.56 -0.81 -12.22
C TYR A 31 6.67 -1.18 -13.69
N ASP A 32 5.53 -1.55 -14.29
CA ASP A 32 5.38 -1.78 -15.71
C ASP A 32 4.73 -0.55 -16.36
N PRO A 33 5.45 0.17 -17.25
CA PRO A 33 4.91 1.36 -17.90
C PRO A 33 3.77 1.08 -18.89
N ASP A 34 3.63 -0.13 -19.42
CA ASP A 34 2.62 -0.46 -20.43
C ASP A 34 1.27 -0.76 -19.77
N THR A 35 1.28 -1.59 -18.72
CA THR A 35 0.07 -1.98 -17.99
C THR A 35 -0.27 -1.06 -16.81
N LYS A 36 0.69 -0.25 -16.35
CA LYS A 36 0.64 0.53 -15.10
C LYS A 36 0.60 -0.34 -13.83
N ASN A 37 0.88 -1.63 -13.94
CA ASN A 37 1.00 -2.50 -12.77
C ASN A 37 2.17 -2.04 -11.90
N VAL A 38 1.95 -2.04 -10.58
CA VAL A 38 2.95 -1.56 -9.61
C VAL A 38 2.99 -2.45 -8.40
N THR A 39 4.21 -2.74 -7.93
CA THR A 39 4.47 -3.27 -6.60
C THR A 39 5.23 -2.22 -5.81
N LYS A 40 4.74 -1.87 -4.63
CA LYS A 40 5.32 -0.81 -3.80
C LYS A 40 5.18 -1.11 -2.32
N LEU A 41 6.03 -0.50 -1.49
CA LEU A 41 5.71 -0.31 -0.08
C LEU A 41 5.06 1.05 0.10
N GLN A 42 3.92 1.11 0.78
CA GLN A 42 3.39 2.34 1.32
C GLN A 42 3.79 2.43 2.79
N VAL A 43 4.43 3.53 3.15
CA VAL A 43 4.98 3.78 4.49
C VAL A 43 4.18 4.91 5.12
N TYR A 44 3.52 4.63 6.23
CA TYR A 44 2.71 5.57 7.00
C TYR A 44 3.44 5.96 8.29
N ALA A 45 3.47 7.25 8.58
CA ALA A 45 4.00 7.73 9.85
C ALA A 45 3.16 7.25 11.07
N PRO A 46 3.77 7.17 12.26
CA PRO A 46 3.06 6.94 13.51
C PRO A 46 1.87 7.90 13.71
N GLY A 47 0.72 7.33 14.09
CA GLY A 47 -0.50 8.08 14.35
C GLY A 47 -1.16 8.71 13.12
N TRP A 48 -0.68 8.42 11.90
CA TRP A 48 -1.28 8.94 10.68
C TRP A 48 -2.77 8.59 10.59
N LYS A 49 -3.60 9.55 10.13
CA LYS A 49 -5.03 9.35 9.92
C LYS A 49 -5.44 9.83 8.54
N GLN A 50 -6.22 9.02 7.85
CA GLN A 50 -6.81 9.41 6.58
C GLN A 50 -7.85 10.53 6.81
N GLY A 51 -7.63 11.70 6.20
CA GLY A 51 -8.45 12.88 6.46
C GLY A 51 -9.88 12.83 5.92
N HIS A 52 -10.18 12.00 4.91
CA HIS A 52 -11.50 11.96 4.27
C HIS A 52 -11.90 10.54 3.86
N GLY A 53 -13.09 10.11 4.33
CA GLY A 53 -13.96 9.08 3.76
C GLY A 53 -13.35 7.71 3.43
N THR A 54 -14.19 6.79 2.98
CA THR A 54 -13.72 5.55 2.35
C THR A 54 -13.15 5.86 0.97
N TYR A 55 -12.11 5.13 0.56
CA TYR A 55 -11.56 5.20 -0.80
C TYR A 55 -12.02 3.99 -1.63
N ALA A 56 -12.06 4.16 -2.95
CA ALA A 56 -12.25 3.08 -3.92
C ALA A 56 -11.45 3.39 -5.18
N HIS A 57 -10.91 2.36 -5.81
CA HIS A 57 -10.11 2.47 -7.03
C HIS A 57 -10.64 1.54 -8.14
N ASN A 58 -10.25 1.79 -9.38
CA ASN A 58 -10.69 1.04 -10.57
C ASN A 58 -9.70 -0.06 -11.01
N TYR A 59 -8.71 -0.37 -10.18
CA TYR A 59 -7.76 -1.48 -10.34
C TYR A 59 -7.92 -2.47 -9.19
N TRP A 60 -7.33 -3.66 -9.31
CA TRP A 60 -7.20 -4.59 -8.19
C TRP A 60 -6.06 -4.18 -7.30
N GLU A 61 -6.27 -4.23 -5.99
CA GLU A 61 -5.26 -3.97 -4.99
C GLU A 61 -5.15 -5.17 -4.05
N GLU A 62 -3.97 -5.74 -3.95
CA GLU A 62 -3.61 -6.70 -2.91
C GLU A 62 -2.68 -6.02 -1.92
N ILE A 63 -2.92 -6.25 -0.63
CA ILE A 63 -2.09 -5.72 0.45
C ILE A 63 -1.58 -6.82 1.37
N LEU A 64 -0.37 -6.63 1.88
CA LEU A 64 0.17 -7.38 3.02
C LEU A 64 0.77 -6.37 4.01
N VAL A 65 0.31 -6.38 5.25
CA VAL A 65 0.94 -5.56 6.30
C VAL A 65 2.28 -6.19 6.67
N VAL A 66 3.36 -5.44 6.49
CA VAL A 66 4.74 -5.89 6.74
C VAL A 66 5.16 -5.56 8.17
N SER A 67 4.86 -4.35 8.64
CA SER A 67 5.13 -3.90 10.00
C SER A 67 4.13 -2.84 10.44
N GLY A 68 4.07 -2.62 11.75
CA GLY A 68 3.09 -1.71 12.34
C GLY A 68 1.66 -2.21 12.19
N LYS A 69 0.68 -1.29 12.19
CA LYS A 69 -0.73 -1.66 12.05
C LYS A 69 -1.57 -0.49 11.53
N ILE A 70 -2.65 -0.84 10.84
CA ILE A 70 -3.69 0.08 10.39
C ILE A 70 -5.04 -0.32 10.98
N TYR A 71 -5.83 0.63 11.46
CA TYR A 71 -7.23 0.43 11.80
C TYR A 71 -8.06 0.74 10.56
N ASP A 72 -8.80 -0.25 10.05
CA ASP A 72 -9.70 -0.06 8.92
C ASP A 72 -11.13 0.12 9.43
N HIS A 73 -11.66 1.34 9.26
CA HIS A 73 -12.99 1.70 9.72
C HIS A 73 -14.12 1.00 8.96
N THR A 74 -13.86 0.36 7.81
CA THR A 74 -14.90 -0.44 7.12
C THR A 74 -15.16 -1.81 7.76
N ILE A 75 -14.17 -2.34 8.47
CA ILE A 75 -14.23 -3.65 9.13
C ILE A 75 -14.04 -3.55 10.65
N GLU A 76 -13.96 -2.33 11.17
CA GLU A 76 -13.93 -1.97 12.60
C GLU A 76 -12.85 -2.69 13.42
N ARG A 77 -11.67 -2.91 12.84
CA ARG A 77 -10.56 -3.55 13.56
C ARG A 77 -9.17 -3.11 13.09
N TRP A 78 -8.19 -3.36 13.96
CA TRP A 78 -6.78 -3.31 13.62
C TRP A 78 -6.40 -4.46 12.70
N VAL A 79 -5.57 -4.15 11.70
CA VAL A 79 -4.94 -5.04 10.75
C VAL A 79 -3.43 -4.91 10.92
N GLY A 80 -2.76 -5.99 11.28
CA GLY A 80 -1.35 -6.03 11.68
C GLY A 80 -0.48 -6.95 10.81
N PRO A 81 0.79 -7.15 11.19
CA PRO A 81 1.78 -7.82 10.34
C PRO A 81 1.37 -9.25 9.98
N GLY A 82 1.53 -9.61 8.70
CA GLY A 82 1.13 -10.91 8.16
C GLY A 82 -0.32 -11.00 7.71
N GLU A 83 -1.16 -10.00 8.01
CA GLU A 83 -2.51 -9.94 7.48
C GLU A 83 -2.55 -9.43 6.04
N TYR A 84 -3.37 -10.09 5.23
CA TYR A 84 -3.50 -9.88 3.79
C TYR A 84 -4.95 -9.55 3.42
N ALA A 85 -5.13 -8.72 2.39
CA ALA A 85 -6.42 -8.52 1.75
C ALA A 85 -6.28 -8.37 0.23
N CYS A 86 -7.32 -8.76 -0.50
CA CYS A 86 -7.49 -8.52 -1.93
C CYS A 86 -8.76 -7.69 -2.14
N ARG A 87 -8.62 -6.56 -2.83
CA ARG A 87 -9.66 -5.56 -3.05
C ARG A 87 -9.92 -5.45 -4.55
N PRO A 88 -11.02 -6.03 -5.08
CA PRO A 88 -11.49 -5.77 -6.43
C PRO A 88 -11.76 -4.28 -6.71
N PRO A 89 -11.80 -3.90 -8.00
CA PRO A 89 -12.24 -2.57 -8.43
C PRO A 89 -13.58 -2.19 -7.81
N GLY A 90 -13.67 -0.97 -7.28
CA GLY A 90 -14.88 -0.42 -6.66
C GLY A 90 -15.09 -0.81 -5.19
N GLN A 91 -14.28 -1.70 -4.60
CA GLN A 91 -14.40 -2.01 -3.19
C GLN A 91 -14.01 -0.80 -2.32
N LYS A 92 -14.95 -0.35 -1.50
CA LYS A 92 -14.72 0.70 -0.50
C LYS A 92 -13.90 0.16 0.66
N HIS A 93 -12.90 0.91 1.10
CA HIS A 93 -12.04 0.57 2.24
C HIS A 93 -11.54 1.84 2.94
N GLY A 94 -11.08 1.70 4.18
CA GLY A 94 -10.71 2.82 5.04
C GLY A 94 -11.94 3.61 5.57
N PRO A 95 -11.80 4.87 6.01
CA PRO A 95 -10.54 5.55 6.26
C PRO A 95 -9.63 4.73 7.17
N PHE A 96 -8.32 4.96 7.09
CA PHE A 96 -7.35 4.25 7.93
C PHE A 96 -6.78 5.14 9.03
N GLU A 97 -6.43 4.53 10.15
CA GLU A 97 -5.60 5.13 11.20
C GLU A 97 -4.41 4.23 11.49
N CYS A 98 -3.21 4.77 11.60
CA CYS A 98 -2.02 3.99 11.92
C CYS A 98 -1.79 3.91 13.43
N GLY A 99 -1.09 2.86 13.87
CA GLY A 99 -0.64 2.74 15.25
C GLY A 99 0.09 4.01 15.71
N PRO A 100 -0.19 4.52 16.92
CA PRO A 100 0.26 5.84 17.36
C PRO A 100 1.78 5.97 17.49
N ASP A 101 2.49 4.87 17.77
CA ASP A 101 3.93 4.87 18.02
C ASP A 101 4.72 4.21 16.88
N GLU A 102 4.11 3.23 16.19
CA GLU A 102 4.79 2.37 15.22
C GLU A 102 4.51 2.71 13.75
N GLY A 103 3.43 3.44 13.45
CA GLY A 103 3.00 3.66 12.07
C GLY A 103 2.59 2.37 11.37
N ALA A 104 2.83 2.29 10.05
CA ALA A 104 2.65 1.05 9.29
C ALA A 104 3.52 1.02 8.03
N VAL A 105 3.97 -0.18 7.65
CA VAL A 105 4.50 -0.46 6.32
C VAL A 105 3.63 -1.54 5.68
N VAL A 106 3.08 -1.22 4.52
CA VAL A 106 2.18 -2.11 3.78
C VAL A 106 2.80 -2.37 2.41
N LEU A 107 2.91 -3.64 2.01
CA LEU A 107 3.19 -4.02 0.63
C LEU A 107 1.89 -3.94 -0.15
N LEU A 108 1.90 -3.20 -1.27
CA LEU A 108 0.78 -3.10 -2.19
C LEU A 108 1.18 -3.67 -3.54
N VAL A 109 0.28 -4.46 -4.12
CA VAL A 109 0.33 -4.92 -5.51
C VAL A 109 -0.93 -4.43 -6.21
N ASN A 110 -0.75 -3.49 -7.14
CA ASN A 110 -1.87 -2.92 -7.89
C ASN A 110 -1.81 -3.43 -9.33
N THR A 111 -2.90 -4.04 -9.79
CA THR A 111 -3.00 -4.59 -11.14
C THR A 111 -4.22 -4.01 -11.87
N SER A 112 -3.96 -3.37 -13.01
CA SER A 112 -5.02 -2.74 -13.82
C SER A 112 -5.58 -3.69 -14.90
N SER A 113 -4.95 -4.85 -15.08
CA SER A 113 -5.18 -5.75 -16.22
C SER A 113 -5.76 -7.12 -15.87
N TRP A 114 -6.09 -7.41 -14.61
CA TRP A 114 -6.35 -8.77 -14.14
C TRP A 114 -7.59 -8.89 -13.24
N PRO A 115 -8.47 -9.90 -13.39
CA PRO A 115 -8.93 -10.44 -14.66
C PRO A 115 -9.96 -9.48 -15.28
N LYS A 116 -9.83 -9.22 -16.58
CA LYS A 116 -10.94 -8.69 -17.38
C LYS A 116 -11.79 -9.90 -17.74
N GLU A 117 -13.07 -9.91 -17.34
CA GLU A 117 -14.07 -10.74 -18.02
C GLU A 117 -14.10 -10.42 -19.52
#